data_AF-A0A7J4DP24-F1
#
_entry.id   AF-A0A7J4DP24-F1
#
_cell.length_a   1.000
_cell.length_b   1.000
_cell.length_c   1.000
_cell.angle_alpha   90.00
_cell.angle_beta   90.00
_cell.angle_gamma   90.00
#
_symmetry.space_group_name_H-M   'P 1'
#
loop_
_entity.id
_entity.type
_entity.pdbx_description
1 polymer ?
#
loop_
_entity_poly.entity_id
_entity_poly.type
_entity_poly.pdbx_seq_one_letter_code
_entity_poly.pdbx_strand_id
1 'polypeptide(L)'
;MIVRTIAKFVKPKKPLLHKLSSSELLYLLSWCEKWPIGKVYDTAFAQVFPPKQMKAAKLDFEDWERVETQLPTAVRSEILRAIDIHVDRGCLDVLRVYVAMWDWARKATYILPFLAVMYWYWR
;
A
#
# COMPACT_ATOMS: atom_id res chain seq x y z
N MET A 1 -16.80 -10.02 -2.05
CA MET A 1 -17.65 -10.33 -0.87
C MET A 1 -16.88 -11.18 0.14
N ILE A 2 -16.31 -12.33 -0.25
CA ILE A 2 -15.56 -13.25 0.62
C ILE A 2 -14.40 -12.57 1.37
N VAL A 3 -13.57 -11.78 0.67
CA VAL A 3 -12.40 -11.11 1.26
C VAL A 3 -12.80 -10.14 2.39
N ARG A 4 -13.92 -9.42 2.25
CA ARG A 4 -14.42 -8.53 3.31
C ARG A 4 -14.87 -9.31 4.55
N THR A 5 -15.45 -10.49 4.36
CA THR A 5 -15.82 -11.37 5.47
C THR A 5 -14.58 -11.90 6.19
N ILE A 6 -13.55 -12.32 5.44
CA ILE A 6 -12.27 -12.78 6.02
C ILE A 6 -11.55 -11.63 6.74
N ALA A 7 -11.62 -10.41 6.20
CA ALA A 7 -11.01 -9.24 6.82
C ALA A 7 -11.55 -8.94 8.22
N LYS A 8 -12.81 -9.32 8.54
CA LYS A 8 -13.36 -9.22 9.90
C LYS A 8 -12.63 -10.09 10.92
N PHE A 9 -12.04 -11.20 10.48
CA PHE A 9 -11.28 -12.11 11.34
C PHE A 9 -9.80 -11.74 11.45
N VAL A 10 -9.31 -10.87 10.57
CA VAL A 10 -7.96 -10.33 10.64
C VAL A 10 -7.96 -9.15 11.62
N LYS A 11 -7.07 -9.18 12.62
CA LYS A 11 -6.98 -8.09 13.62
C LYS A 11 -6.89 -6.72 12.92
N PRO A 12 -7.64 -5.71 13.39
CA PRO A 12 -7.56 -4.36 12.83
C PRO A 12 -6.19 -3.76 13.16
N LYS A 13 -5.23 -3.96 12.27
CA LYS A 13 -3.93 -3.29 12.32
C LYS A 13 -4.03 -2.07 11.40
N LYS A 14 -3.94 -0.88 11.99
CA LYS A 14 -3.82 0.34 11.20
C LYS A 14 -2.51 0.26 10.40
N PRO A 15 -2.53 0.54 9.08
CA PRO A 15 -1.31 0.55 8.30
C PRO A 15 -0.37 1.64 8.85
N LEU A 16 0.92 1.32 9.00
CA LEU A 16 1.94 2.28 9.44
C LEU A 16 2.32 3.18 8.26
N LEU A 17 1.40 4.04 7.83
CA LEU A 17 1.54 4.89 6.63
C LEU A 17 2.76 5.84 6.68
N HIS A 18 3.17 6.23 7.89
CA HIS A 18 4.32 7.12 8.10
C HIS A 18 5.68 6.47 7.75
N LYS A 19 5.76 5.13 7.71
CA LYS A 19 6.99 4.40 7.38
C LYS A 19 7.13 4.07 5.90
N LEU A 20 6.07 4.22 5.12
CA LEU A 20 6.11 3.94 3.68
C LEU A 20 6.87 5.03 2.94
N SER A 21 7.62 4.60 1.92
CA SER A 21 8.31 5.48 0.99
C SER A 21 7.30 6.29 0.17
N SER A 22 7.78 7.35 -0.48
CA SER A 22 6.93 8.19 -1.33
C SER A 22 6.36 7.43 -2.53
N SER A 23 7.17 6.55 -3.14
CA SER A 23 6.76 5.67 -4.23
C SER A 23 5.70 4.68 -3.75
N GLU A 24 5.93 3.99 -2.63
CA GLU A 24 4.97 3.02 -2.07
C GLU A 24 3.61 3.64 -1.72
N LEU A 25 3.60 4.87 -1.21
CA LEU A 25 2.36 5.61 -0.93
C LEU A 25 1.57 5.91 -2.22
N LEU A 26 2.25 6.29 -3.30
CA LEU A 26 1.63 6.51 -4.61
C LEU A 26 1.08 5.22 -5.19
N TYR A 27 1.84 4.11 -5.13
CA TYR A 27 1.34 2.79 -5.56
C TYR A 27 0.12 2.35 -4.75
N LEU A 28 0.12 2.56 -3.42
CA LEU A 28 -1.01 2.22 -2.56
C LEU A 28 -2.26 3.03 -2.92
N LEU A 29 -2.11 4.34 -3.14
CA LEU A 29 -3.21 5.21 -3.52
C LEU A 29 -3.73 4.87 -4.94
N SER A 30 -2.83 4.64 -5.89
CA SER A 30 -3.15 4.15 -7.24
C SER A 30 -3.95 2.87 -7.21
N TRP A 31 -3.59 1.92 -6.35
CA TRP A 31 -4.35 0.69 -6.18
C TRP A 31 -5.74 0.93 -5.55
N CYS A 32 -5.84 1.83 -4.56
CA CYS A 32 -7.11 2.17 -3.92
C CYS A 32 -8.10 2.85 -4.88
N GLU A 33 -7.61 3.79 -5.69
CA GLU A 33 -8.45 4.54 -6.66
C GLU A 33 -8.60 3.83 -8.00
N LYS A 34 -7.83 2.76 -8.25
CA LYS A 34 -7.72 2.05 -9.53
C LYS A 34 -7.32 2.98 -10.69
N TRP A 35 -6.43 3.92 -10.41
CA TRP A 35 -5.93 4.89 -11.39
C TRP A 35 -4.48 4.58 -11.76
N PRO A 36 -4.03 4.89 -12.98
CA PRO A 36 -2.62 4.79 -13.33
C PRO A 36 -1.81 5.76 -12.44
N ILE A 37 -0.61 5.32 -12.02
CA ILE A 37 0.20 6.00 -11.00
C ILE A 37 0.54 7.43 -11.43
N GLY A 38 0.87 7.66 -12.70
CA GLY A 38 1.11 9.00 -13.23
C GLY A 38 -0.08 9.95 -13.07
N LYS A 39 -1.32 9.45 -13.22
CA LYS A 39 -2.53 10.26 -13.00
C LYS A 39 -2.73 10.62 -11.52
N VAL A 40 -2.40 9.70 -10.61
CA VAL A 40 -2.45 9.95 -9.16
C VAL A 40 -1.41 10.97 -8.76
N TYR A 41 -0.18 10.84 -9.27
CA TYR A 41 0.90 11.80 -9.09
C TYR A 41 0.46 13.19 -9.56
N ASP A 42 -0.04 13.30 -10.79
CA ASP A 42 -0.50 14.56 -11.36
C ASP A 42 -1.62 15.20 -10.55
N THR A 43 -2.58 14.40 -10.09
CA THR A 43 -3.72 14.87 -9.29
C THR A 43 -3.27 15.33 -7.90
N ALA A 44 -2.38 14.60 -7.24
CA ALA A 44 -1.84 14.96 -5.93
C ALA A 44 -1.06 16.28 -5.98
N PHE A 45 -0.25 16.49 -7.04
CA PHE A 45 0.44 17.76 -7.24
C PHE A 45 -0.53 18.90 -7.58
N ALA A 46 -1.58 18.63 -8.36
CA ALA A 46 -2.58 19.65 -8.74
C ALA A 46 -3.42 20.15 -7.56
N GLN A 47 -3.65 19.29 -6.55
CA GLN A 47 -4.38 19.67 -5.34
C GLN A 47 -3.54 20.53 -4.38
N VAL A 48 -2.22 20.40 -4.42
CA VAL A 48 -1.30 21.01 -3.44
C VAL A 48 -0.67 22.29 -3.98
N PHE A 49 -0.37 22.35 -5.27
CA PHE A 49 0.29 23.50 -5.89
C PHE A 49 -0.64 24.25 -6.85
N PRO A 50 -0.69 25.59 -6.80
CA PRO A 50 -1.37 26.38 -7.82
C PRO A 50 -0.76 26.12 -9.22
N PRO A 51 -1.55 26.21 -10.30
CA PRO A 51 -1.11 25.85 -11.65
C PRO A 51 0.13 26.62 -12.14
N LYS A 52 0.38 27.82 -11.59
CA LYS A 52 1.56 28.64 -11.90
C LYS A 52 2.87 28.12 -11.28
N GLN A 53 2.80 27.41 -10.15
CA GLN A 53 3.99 26.84 -9.46
C GLN A 53 4.24 25.37 -9.83
N MET A 54 3.24 24.68 -10.38
CA MET A 54 3.37 23.27 -10.80
C MET A 54 4.46 23.06 -11.85
N LYS A 55 4.56 23.91 -12.90
CA LYS A 55 5.56 23.72 -13.97
C LYS A 55 7.01 23.85 -13.50
N ALA A 56 7.25 24.59 -12.42
CA ALA A 56 8.60 24.83 -11.90
C ALA A 56 9.01 23.80 -10.83
N ALA A 57 8.04 23.23 -10.10
CA ALA A 57 8.28 22.31 -8.99
C ALA A 57 8.07 20.83 -9.35
N LYS A 58 7.38 20.54 -10.46
CA LYS A 58 7.03 19.19 -10.88
C LYS A 58 8.05 18.67 -11.89
N LEU A 59 8.81 17.66 -11.48
CA LEU A 59 9.52 16.77 -12.41
C LEU A 59 8.49 15.87 -13.11
N ASP A 60 8.71 15.54 -14.39
CA ASP A 60 7.84 14.59 -15.09
C ASP A 60 7.83 13.25 -14.36
N PHE A 61 6.71 12.51 -14.46
CA PHE A 61 6.53 11.29 -13.67
C PHE A 61 7.61 10.23 -13.96
N GLU A 62 7.98 10.03 -15.23
CA GLU A 62 9.01 9.05 -15.60
C GLU A 62 10.40 9.45 -15.07
N ASP A 63 10.72 10.74 -15.11
CA ASP A 63 11.98 11.27 -14.57
C ASP A 63 12.00 11.22 -13.04
N TRP A 64 10.85 11.47 -12.40
CA TRP A 64 10.71 11.37 -10.95
C TRP A 64 10.82 9.93 -10.46
N GLU A 65 10.20 8.98 -11.16
CA GLU A 65 10.29 7.54 -10.87
C GLU A 65 11.72 7.05 -11.00
N ARG A 66 12.48 7.55 -11.99
CA ARG A 66 13.89 7.17 -12.20
C ARG A 66 14.83 7.69 -11.11
N VAL A 67 14.60 8.89 -10.59
CA VAL A 67 15.47 9.52 -9.57
C VAL A 67 14.98 9.19 -8.14
N GLU A 68 13.78 8.64 -8.02
CA GLU A 68 13.12 8.23 -6.77
C GLU A 68 13.23 9.29 -5.64
N THR A 69 13.08 10.57 -6.03
CA THR A 69 13.22 11.68 -5.09
C THR A 69 12.05 11.70 -4.11
N GLN A 70 12.31 12.00 -2.83
CA GLN A 70 11.24 12.11 -1.84
C GLN A 70 10.21 13.17 -2.26
N LEU A 71 8.91 12.85 -2.12
CA LEU A 71 7.84 13.79 -2.41
C LEU A 71 7.92 14.99 -1.45
N PRO A 72 7.55 16.20 -1.91
CA PRO A 72 7.39 17.35 -1.02
C PRO A 72 6.43 17.01 0.12
N THR A 73 6.75 17.43 1.34
CA THR A 73 5.99 17.10 2.57
C THR A 73 4.50 17.43 2.44
N ALA A 74 4.14 18.52 1.74
CA ALA A 74 2.75 18.91 1.51
C ALA A 74 1.97 17.93 0.62
N VAL A 75 2.61 17.38 -0.43
CA VAL A 75 2.01 16.34 -1.28
C VAL A 75 1.86 15.04 -0.51
N ARG A 76 2.87 14.69 0.29
CA ARG A 76 2.83 13.51 1.15
C ARG A 76 1.68 13.57 2.16
N SER A 77 1.41 14.71 2.78
CA SER A 77 0.30 14.84 3.73
C SER A 77 -1.07 14.67 3.08
N GLU A 78 -1.28 15.19 1.87
CA GLU A 78 -2.55 15.02 1.16
C GLU A 78 -2.74 13.57 0.68
N ILE A 79 -1.68 12.91 0.21
CA ILE A 79 -1.74 11.47 -0.12
C ILE A 79 -2.09 10.65 1.13
N LEU A 80 -1.48 10.95 2.29
CA LEU A 80 -1.80 10.28 3.55
C LEU A 80 -3.26 10.49 3.93
N ARG A 81 -3.79 11.71 3.79
CA ARG A 81 -5.19 12.03 4.05
C ARG A 81 -6.13 11.28 3.11
N ALA A 82 -5.81 11.23 1.82
CA ALA A 82 -6.59 10.49 0.82
C ALA A 82 -6.59 8.98 1.12
N ILE A 83 -5.45 8.41 1.52
CA ILE A 83 -5.34 7.01 1.92
C ILE A 83 -6.17 6.73 3.18
N ASP A 84 -6.15 7.62 4.18
CA ASP A 84 -6.92 7.47 5.42
C ASP A 84 -8.43 7.39 5.13
N ILE A 85 -8.94 8.24 4.25
CA ILE A 85 -10.34 8.17 3.78
C ILE A 85 -10.64 6.82 3.10
N HIS A 86 -9.70 6.26 2.34
CA HIS A 86 -9.87 4.95 1.70
C HIS A 86 -9.71 3.77 2.66
N VAL A 87 -8.97 3.93 3.77
CA VAL A 87 -8.92 2.99 4.89
C VAL A 87 -10.29 2.91 5.55
N ASP A 88 -10.92 4.05 5.83
CA ASP A 88 -12.27 4.11 6.42
C ASP A 88 -13.34 3.49 5.52
N ARG A 89 -13.15 3.56 4.20
CA ARG A 89 -14.02 2.91 3.20
C ARG A 89 -13.82 1.39 3.09
N GLY A 90 -12.82 0.81 3.78
CA GLY A 90 -12.53 -0.62 3.75
C GLY A 90 -11.84 -1.10 2.46
N CYS A 91 -11.20 -0.20 1.70
CA CYS A 91 -10.45 -0.60 0.50
C CYS A 91 -9.21 -1.44 0.86
N LEU A 92 -8.58 -1.12 1.99
CA LEU A 92 -7.43 -1.86 2.53
C LEU A 92 -7.77 -3.21 3.17
N ASP A 93 -9.04 -3.60 3.24
CA ASP A 93 -9.44 -4.92 3.76
C ASP A 93 -8.81 -6.07 2.96
N VAL A 94 -8.72 -5.90 1.64
CA VAL A 94 -8.10 -6.90 0.76
C VAL A 94 -6.60 -7.03 1.04
N LEU A 95 -5.92 -5.89 1.24
CA LEU A 95 -4.50 -5.88 1.56
C LEU A 95 -4.23 -6.52 2.93
N ARG A 96 -5.10 -6.27 3.91
CA ARG A 96 -5.03 -6.90 5.24
C ARG A 96 -5.14 -8.42 5.15
N VAL A 97 -6.08 -8.93 4.35
CA VAL A 97 -6.22 -10.38 4.13
C VAL A 97 -5.00 -10.96 3.43
N TYR A 98 -4.47 -10.24 2.44
CA TYR A 98 -3.27 -10.68 1.73
C TYR A 98 -2.05 -10.79 2.65
N VAL A 99 -1.82 -9.77 3.50
CA VAL A 99 -0.73 -9.79 4.49
C VAL A 99 -0.90 -10.92 5.50
N ALA A 100 -2.13 -11.13 6.01
CA ALA A 100 -2.40 -12.23 6.93
C ALA A 100 -2.18 -13.61 6.30
N MET A 101 -2.58 -13.76 5.04
CA MET A 101 -2.34 -14.97 4.25
C MET A 101 -0.84 -15.21 4.03
N TRP A 102 -0.08 -14.15 3.74
CA TRP A 102 1.37 -14.23 3.55
C TRP A 102 2.11 -14.64 4.83
N ASP A 103 1.74 -14.04 5.97
CA ASP A 103 2.29 -14.41 7.28
C ASP A 103 1.98 -15.86 7.63
N TRP A 104 0.77 -16.34 7.33
CA TRP A 104 0.40 -17.74 7.52
C TRP A 104 1.19 -18.66 6.60
N ALA A 105 1.33 -18.32 5.32
CA ALA A 105 2.12 -19.09 4.35
C ALA A 105 3.59 -19.22 4.81
N ARG A 106 4.21 -18.13 5.29
CA ARG A 106 5.57 -18.14 5.84
C ARG A 106 5.69 -19.00 7.11
N LYS A 107 4.63 -19.15 7.90
CA LYS A 107 4.64 -20.10 9.04
C LYS A 107 4.48 -21.54 8.56
N ALA A 108 3.61 -21.75 7.57
CA ALA A 108 3.36 -23.07 7.00
C ALA A 108 4.63 -23.69 6.39
N THR A 109 5.53 -22.89 5.82
CA THR A 109 6.82 -23.39 5.28
C THR A 109 7.69 -24.08 6.33
N TYR A 110 7.56 -23.74 7.62
CA TYR A 110 8.29 -24.40 8.70
C TYR A 110 7.48 -25.50 9.38
N ILE A 111 6.15 -25.33 9.47
CA ILE A 111 5.25 -26.28 10.12
C ILE A 111 5.09 -27.56 9.29
N LEU A 112 4.92 -27.45 7.97
CA LEU A 112 4.74 -28.60 7.07
C LEU A 112 5.92 -29.59 7.08
N PRO A 113 7.19 -29.16 6.94
CA PRO A 113 8.31 -30.10 7.02
C PRO A 113 8.47 -30.68 8.44
N PHE A 114 8.22 -29.90 9.48
CA PHE A 114 8.24 -30.41 10.87
C PHE A 114 7.22 -31.54 11.07
N LEU A 115 5.98 -31.35 10.61
CA LEU A 115 4.93 -32.37 10.67
C LEU A 115 5.26 -33.59 9.79
N ALA A 116 5.88 -33.38 8.62
CA ALA A 116 6.29 -34.47 7.74
C ALA A 116 7.37 -35.36 8.39
N VAL A 117 8.37 -34.75 9.05
CA VAL A 117 9.40 -35.49 9.82
C VAL A 117 8.76 -36.24 10.98
N MET A 118 7.85 -35.60 11.72
CA MET A 118 7.17 -36.23 12.85
C MET A 118 6.29 -37.41 12.41
N TYR A 119 5.56 -37.28 11.31
CA TYR A 119 4.77 -38.36 10.72
C TYR A 119 5.65 -39.52 10.24
N TRP A 120 6.79 -39.22 9.62
CA TRP A 120 7.75 -40.23 9.18
C TRP A 120 8.39 -40.97 10.36
N TYR A 121 8.65 -40.28 11.47
CA TYR A 121 9.17 -40.89 12.70
C TYR A 121 8.17 -41.81 13.41
N TRP A 122 6.87 -41.56 13.24
CA TRP A 122 5.80 -42.33 13.89
C TRP A 122 5.31 -43.53 13.07
N ARG A 123 5.82 -43.70 11.85
CA ARG A 123 5.51 -44.82 10.94
C ARG A 123 6.60 -45.88 10.98
#